data_AF-A0A8T4KJW1-F1
#
_entry.id   AF-A0A8T4KJW1-F1
#
_cell.length_a   1.000
_cell.length_b   1.000
_cell.length_c   1.000
_cell.angle_alpha   90.00
_cell.angle_beta   90.00
_cell.angle_gamma   90.00
#
_symmetry.space_group_name_H-M   'P 1'
#
loop_
_entity.id
_entity.type
_entity.pdbx_description
1 polymer ?
#
loop_
_entity_poly.entity_id
_entity_poly.type
_entity_poly.pdbx_seq_one_letter_code
_entity_poly.pdbx_strand_id
1 'polypeptide(L)' 'MNTVDATNRVRAEYREMPGMQLTLRQAARLFALEIEHCETVLQELVRLEFLAYTNGVFHRR' A
#
# COMPACT_ATOMS: atom_id res chain seq x y z
N MET A 1 12.56 -8.20 6.54
CA MET A 1 11.46 -8.50 5.59
C MET A 1 11.96 -8.14 4.20
N ASN A 2 11.98 -9.06 3.24
CA ASN A 2 12.35 -8.72 1.86
C ASN A 2 11.23 -7.86 1.27
N THR A 3 11.54 -6.68 0.73
CA THR A 3 10.58 -5.69 0.19
C THR A 3 9.63 -6.28 -0.88
N VAL A 4 10.12 -7.24 -1.66
CA VAL A 4 9.33 -7.94 -2.69
C VAL A 4 8.16 -8.72 -2.11
N ASP A 5 8.34 -9.34 -0.93
CA ASP A 5 7.32 -10.15 -0.27
C ASP A 5 6.19 -9.27 0.28
N ALA A 6 6.57 -8.17 0.94
CA ALA A 6 5.63 -7.17 1.44
C ALA A 6 4.82 -6.52 0.31
N THR A 7 5.45 -6.23 -0.83
CA THR A 7 4.78 -5.64 -2.00
C THR A 7 3.70 -6.57 -2.57
N ASN A 8 3.99 -7.86 -2.69
CA ASN A 8 3.02 -8.84 -3.18
C ASN A 8 1.84 -9.01 -2.22
N ARG A 9 2.10 -9.04 -0.91
CA ARG A 9 1.05 -9.10 0.11
C ARG A 9 0.14 -7.87 0.06
N VAL A 10 0.70 -6.66 0.06
CA VAL A 10 -0.09 -5.42 -0.02
C VAL A 10 -0.94 -5.39 -1.30
N ARG A 11 -0.41 -5.83 -2.45
CA ARG A 11 -1.19 -5.94 -3.69
C ARG A 11 -2.36 -6.92 -3.58
N ALA A 12 -2.18 -8.04 -2.90
CA ALA A 12 -3.26 -9.01 -2.69
C ALA A 12 -4.41 -8.38 -1.90
N GLU A 13 -4.11 -7.69 -0.81
CA GLU A 13 -5.12 -7.06 0.06
C GLU A 13 -5.97 -6.02 -0.69
N TYR A 14 -5.34 -5.14 -1.50
CA TYR A 14 -6.07 -4.19 -2.36
C TYR A 14 -6.90 -4.86 -3.48
N ARG A 15 -6.57 -6.11 -3.85
CA ARG A 15 -7.37 -6.87 -4.82
C ARG A 15 -8.59 -7.52 -4.17
N GLU A 16 -8.44 -8.00 -2.94
CA GLU A 16 -9.53 -8.66 -2.21
C GLU A 16 -10.61 -7.67 -1.75
N MET A 17 -10.25 -6.41 -1.49
CA MET A 17 -11.18 -5.37 -1.06
C MET A 17 -11.33 -4.25 -2.10
N PRO A 18 -12.30 -4.35 -3.02
CA PRO A 18 -12.61 -3.25 -3.95
C PRO A 18 -13.08 -2.00 -3.20
N GLY A 19 -12.53 -0.83 -3.54
CA GLY A 19 -12.85 0.45 -2.90
C GLY A 19 -12.02 0.78 -1.65
N MET A 20 -11.05 -0.06 -1.31
CA MET A 20 -10.15 0.16 -0.17
C MET A 20 -9.33 1.46 -0.32
N GLN A 21 -9.36 2.26 0.74
CA GLN A 21 -8.77 3.59 0.82
C GLN A 21 -8.04 3.72 2.16
N LEU A 22 -6.72 3.91 2.12
CA LEU A 22 -5.88 3.94 3.31
C LEU A 22 -4.95 5.15 3.30
N THR A 23 -4.86 5.85 4.43
CA THR A 23 -3.70 6.72 4.71
C THR A 23 -2.46 5.88 5.00
N LEU A 24 -1.26 6.48 4.90
CA LEU A 24 0.00 5.79 5.22
C LEU A 24 -0.03 5.14 6.62
N ARG A 25 -0.54 5.84 7.64
CA ARG A 25 -0.60 5.29 9.01
C ARG A 25 -1.58 4.12 9.14
N GLN A 26 -2.70 4.17 8.43
CA GLN A 26 -3.67 3.06 8.41
C GLN A 26 -3.07 1.84 7.71
N ALA A 27 -2.39 2.03 6.58
CA ALA A 27 -1.70 0.96 5.86
C ALA A 27 -0.58 0.33 6.69
N ALA A 28 0.28 1.14 7.34
CA ALA A 28 1.35 0.63 8.20
C ALA A 28 0.80 -0.26 9.33
N ARG A 29 -0.30 0.19 9.97
CA ARG A 29 -0.98 -0.59 11.00
C ARG A 29 -1.61 -1.87 10.46
N LEU A 30 -2.30 -1.79 9.32
CA LEU A 30 -3.01 -2.93 8.75
C LEU A 30 -2.06 -4.02 8.27
N PHE A 31 -0.97 -3.63 7.59
CA PHE A 31 0.01 -4.56 7.04
C PHE A 31 1.09 -4.97 8.05
N ALA A 32 1.04 -4.42 9.27
CA ALA A 32 2.05 -4.60 10.31
C ALA A 32 3.47 -4.29 9.81
N LEU A 33 3.63 -3.14 9.15
CA LEU A 33 4.89 -2.64 8.62
C LEU A 33 5.33 -1.39 9.37
N GLU A 34 6.64 -1.20 9.50
CA GLU A 34 7.20 0.09 9.92
C GLU A 34 6.82 1.18 8.90
N ILE A 35 6.61 2.41 9.37
CA ILE A 35 6.06 3.50 8.55
C ILE A 35 6.92 3.75 7.30
N GLU A 36 8.25 3.83 7.44
CA GLU A 36 9.18 4.08 6.33
C GLU A 36 9.17 2.94 5.30
N HIS A 37 9.06 1.71 5.78
CA HIS A 37 8.97 0.52 4.94
C HIS A 37 7.62 0.46 4.20
N CYS A 38 6.53 0.80 4.89
CA CYS A 38 5.19 0.88 4.31
C CYS A 38 5.11 1.97 3.24
N GLU A 39 5.68 3.14 3.52
CA GLU A 39 5.76 4.24 2.55
C GLU A 39 6.49 3.81 1.28
N THR A 40 7.65 3.17 1.42
CA THR A 40 8.43 2.67 0.29
C THR A 40 7.61 1.70 -0.58
N VAL A 41 6.90 0.75 0.04
CA VAL A 41 6.06 -0.22 -0.68
C VAL A 41 4.89 0.48 -1.39
N LEU A 42 4.18 1.39 -0.71
CA LEU A 42 3.04 2.08 -1.30
C LEU A 42 3.46 3.02 -2.44
N GLN A 43 4.58 3.72 -2.29
CA GLN A 43 5.14 4.58 -3.34
C GLN A 43 5.57 3.77 -4.56
N GLU A 44 6.17 2.59 -4.37
CA GLU A 44 6.49 1.70 -5.48
C GLU A 44 5.23 1.24 -6.22
N LEU A 45 4.16 0.93 -5.49
CA LEU A 45 2.89 0.56 -6.11
C LEU A 45 2.20 1.73 -6.84
N VAL A 46 2.43 2.97 -6.42
CA VAL A 46 2.03 4.16 -7.17
C VAL A 46 2.86 4.32 -8.45
N ARG A 47 4.18 4.11 -8.38
CA ARG A 47 5.06 4.16 -9.56
C ARG A 47 4.71 3.09 -10.60
N LEU A 48 4.27 1.92 -10.15
CA LEU A 48 3.79 0.82 -11.01
C LEU A 48 2.33 1.01 -11.48
N GLU A 49 1.75 2.18 -11.27
CA GLU A 49 0.36 2.55 -11.64
C GLU A 49 -0.73 1.62 -11.06
N PHE A 50 -0.40 0.84 -10.02
CA PHE A 50 -1.35 -0.04 -9.34
C PHE A 50 -2.19 0.70 -8.29
N LEU A 51 -1.56 1.65 -7.59
CA LEU A 51 -2.23 2.56 -6.66
C LEU A 51 -2.22 3.99 -7.22
N ALA A 52 -3.20 4.77 -6.79
CA ALA A 52 -3.19 6.21 -6.87
C ALA A 52 -3.13 6.81 -5.46
N TYR A 53 -2.48 7.96 -5.33
CA TYR A 53 -2.43 8.73 -4.09
C TYR A 53 -3.16 10.06 -4.30
N THR A 54 -4.21 10.30 -3.51
CA THR A 54 -5.03 11.52 -3.61
C THR A 54 -5.49 11.95 -2.24
N ASN A 55 -5.37 13.24 -1.93
CA ASN A 55 -5.80 13.83 -0.66
C ASN A 55 -5.32 13.07 0.60
N GLY A 56 -4.09 12.53 0.59
CA GLY A 56 -3.54 11.79 1.74
C GLY A 56 -3.87 10.30 1.78
N VAL A 57 -4.56 9.78 0.76
CA VAL A 57 -5.12 8.42 0.74
C VAL A 57 -4.60 7.66 -0.47
N PHE A 58 -4.12 6.44 -0.22
CA PHE A 58 -3.78 5.43 -1.22
C PHE A 58 -5.03 4.60 -1.54
N HIS A 59 -5.30 4.43 -2.81
CA HIS A 59 -6.41 3.62 -3.31
C HIS A 59 -6.02 2.91 -4.61
N ARG A 60 -6.70 1.82 -4.92
CA ARG A 60 -6.46 1.11 -6.17
C ARG A 60 -6.89 1.98 -7.36
N ARG A 61 -6.03 2.05 -8.39
CA ARG A 61 -6.39 2.66 -9.67
C ARG A 61 -7.41 1.81 -10.43
#